data_AF-A0A7L3MQQ4-F1
#
_entry.id   AF-A0A7L3MQQ4-F1
#
_cell.length_a   1.000
_cell.length_b   1.000
_cell.length_c   1.000
_cell.angle_alpha   90.00
_cell.angle_beta   90.00
_cell.angle_gamma   90.00
#
_symmetry.space_group_name_H-M   'P 1'
#
loop_
_entity.id
_entity.type
_entity.pdbx_description
1 polymer ?
#
loop_
_entity_poly.entity_id
_entity_poly.type
_entity_poly.pdbx_seq_one_letter_code
_entity_poly.pdbx_strand_id
1 'polypeptide(L)'
;IAQDIFQRLLARGFLLQDTLEQLRCETCRRYLADRFVEGTCPFCGYAEARGDQCDKCGKLINAVELKNPQCKLCRGTPVVTPTQHLFLDLPKLEGRLEAWLERTWATGDWTANARHITRTWLRDGLKPRCITRDLTWGTPVPLDGFRDKVFYVWFDAPIGYLSITANYTDQWERWWKNPQQ
;
A
#
# COMPACT_ATOMS: atom_id res chain seq x y z
N ILE A 1 15.65 -3.65 8.58
CA ILE A 1 15.85 -2.81 7.37
C ILE A 1 14.58 -2.01 7.03
N ALA A 2 13.42 -2.63 6.76
CA ALA A 2 12.19 -1.89 6.47
C ALA A 2 11.80 -0.87 7.57
N GLN A 3 11.91 -1.28 8.84
CA GLN A 3 11.70 -0.38 9.98
C GLN A 3 12.71 0.78 10.06
N ASP A 4 13.98 0.58 9.66
CA ASP A 4 14.98 1.66 9.63
C ASP A 4 14.65 2.69 8.53
N ILE A 5 14.28 2.23 7.33
CA ILE A 5 13.82 3.11 6.25
C ILE A 5 12.57 3.89 6.69
N PHE A 6 11.61 3.22 7.32
CA PHE A 6 10.42 3.84 7.89
C PHE A 6 10.77 4.94 8.91
N GLN A 7 11.62 4.66 9.88
CA GLN A 7 12.02 5.65 10.89
C GLN A 7 12.72 6.86 10.27
N ARG A 8 13.53 6.66 9.24
CA ARG A 8 14.17 7.75 8.49
C ARG A 8 13.18 8.62 7.73
N LEU A 9 12.12 8.02 7.18
CA LEU A 9 11.03 8.75 6.51
C LEU A 9 10.18 9.52 7.52
N LEU A 10 9.85 8.90 8.65
CA LEU A 10 9.11 9.51 9.75
C LEU A 10 9.84 10.73 10.30
N ALA A 11 11.12 10.58 10.66
CA ALA A 11 11.96 11.65 11.21
C ALA A 11 12.15 12.84 10.24
N ARG A 12 11.92 12.64 8.94
CA ARG A 12 12.04 13.67 7.90
C ARG A 12 10.70 14.25 7.45
N GLY A 13 9.58 13.86 8.07
CA GLY A 13 8.26 14.40 7.77
C GLY A 13 7.70 13.96 6.41
N PHE A 14 8.11 12.79 5.90
CA PHE A 14 7.59 12.18 4.67
C PHE A 14 6.40 11.25 4.89
N LEU A 15 5.91 11.14 6.13
CA LEU A 15 4.76 10.32 6.46
C LEU A 15 3.60 11.20 6.92
N LEU A 16 2.40 10.87 6.46
CA LEU A 16 1.14 11.45 6.90
C LEU A 16 0.37 10.38 7.68
N GLN A 17 -0.51 10.84 8.57
CA GLN A 17 -1.45 9.98 9.27
C GLN A 17 -2.86 10.44 8.92
N ASP A 18 -3.70 9.51 8.51
CA ASP A 18 -5.09 9.78 8.17
C ASP A 18 -5.98 8.59 8.56
N THR A 19 -7.28 8.83 8.66
CA THR A 19 -8.27 7.82 9.02
C THR A 19 -8.99 7.33 7.77
N LEU A 20 -9.05 6.01 7.59
CA LEU A 20 -9.84 5.38 6.53
C LEU A 20 -11.04 4.66 7.11
N GLU A 21 -12.13 4.66 6.37
CA GLU A 21 -13.28 3.80 6.65
C GLU A 21 -13.04 2.40 6.07
N GLN A 22 -13.15 1.38 6.91
CA GLN A 22 -13.04 -0.01 6.50
C GLN A 22 -14.15 -0.86 7.11
N LEU A 23 -14.51 -1.93 6.42
CA LEU A 23 -15.45 -2.91 6.94
C LEU A 23 -14.77 -3.79 7.99
N ARG A 24 -15.30 -3.78 9.21
CA ARG A 24 -14.86 -4.62 10.32
C ARG A 24 -15.90 -5.70 10.61
N CYS A 25 -15.46 -6.94 10.61
CA CYS A 25 -16.30 -8.04 11.08
C CYS A 25 -16.12 -8.20 12.59
N GLU A 26 -17.17 -7.92 13.36
CA GLU A 26 -17.14 -8.03 14.82
C GLU A 26 -17.00 -9.48 15.28
N THR A 27 -17.67 -10.43 14.61
CA THR A 27 -17.56 -11.87 14.91
C THR A 27 -16.14 -12.40 14.68
N CYS A 28 -15.51 -12.03 13.56
CA CYS A 28 -14.12 -12.42 13.27
C CYS A 28 -13.10 -11.53 13.99
N ARG A 29 -13.53 -10.45 14.67
CA ARG A 29 -12.70 -9.44 15.34
C ARG A 29 -11.56 -8.89 14.46
N ARG A 30 -11.83 -8.65 13.17
CA ARG A 30 -10.83 -8.11 12.21
C ARG A 30 -11.45 -7.19 11.17
N TYR A 31 -10.63 -6.27 10.65
CA TYR A 31 -10.93 -5.56 9.42
C TYR A 31 -10.87 -6.55 8.23
N LEU A 32 -11.74 -6.35 7.26
CA LEU A 32 -11.87 -7.21 6.09
C LEU A 32 -11.14 -6.58 4.91
N ALA A 33 -10.20 -7.34 4.33
CA ALA A 33 -9.73 -7.05 2.98
C ALA A 33 -10.86 -7.28 1.97
N ASP A 34 -10.84 -6.58 0.84
CA ASP A 34 -11.89 -6.62 -0.19
C ASP A 34 -12.28 -8.04 -0.63
N ARG A 35 -11.29 -8.95 -0.71
CA ARG A 35 -11.50 -10.36 -1.04
C ARG A 35 -12.38 -11.14 -0.06
N PHE A 36 -12.53 -10.64 1.17
CA PHE A 36 -13.34 -11.24 2.25
C PHE A 36 -14.68 -10.55 2.43
N VAL A 37 -15.01 -9.58 1.56
CA VAL A 37 -16.28 -8.89 1.54
C VAL A 37 -17.04 -9.31 0.28
N GLU A 38 -18.31 -9.64 0.46
CA GLU A 38 -19.29 -9.75 -0.63
C GLU A 38 -20.49 -8.87 -0.30
N GLY A 39 -21.27 -8.51 -1.31
CA GLY A 39 -22.50 -7.76 -1.10
C GLY A 39 -23.17 -7.40 -2.40
N THR A 40 -24.24 -6.62 -2.29
CA THR A 40 -25.02 -6.18 -3.44
C THR A 40 -24.37 -4.96 -4.10
N CYS A 41 -24.09 -5.06 -5.40
CA CYS A 41 -23.52 -3.99 -6.21
C CYS A 41 -24.44 -2.75 -6.18
N PRO A 42 -23.92 -1.57 -5.81
CA PRO A 42 -24.73 -0.34 -5.75
C PRO A 42 -25.14 0.16 -7.14
N PHE A 43 -24.46 -0.28 -8.21
CA PHE A 43 -24.69 0.18 -9.58
C PHE A 43 -25.65 -0.68 -10.39
N CYS A 44 -25.61 -2.01 -10.26
CA CYS A 44 -26.40 -2.93 -11.09
C CYS A 44 -27.24 -3.93 -10.29
N GLY A 45 -27.20 -3.88 -8.96
CA GLY A 45 -27.98 -4.77 -8.09
C GLY A 45 -27.52 -6.22 -8.05
N TYR A 46 -26.33 -6.55 -8.58
CA TYR A 46 -25.78 -7.90 -8.47
C TYR A 46 -25.50 -8.27 -7.01
N ALA A 47 -26.11 -9.34 -6.49
CA ALA A 47 -26.10 -9.67 -5.07
C ALA A 47 -24.75 -10.17 -4.51
N GLU A 48 -23.85 -10.62 -5.37
CA GLU A 48 -22.58 -11.27 -4.99
C GLU A 48 -21.35 -10.48 -5.49
N ALA A 49 -21.45 -9.15 -5.55
CA ALA A 49 -20.30 -8.31 -5.89
C ALA A 49 -19.21 -8.38 -4.80
N ARG A 50 -17.94 -8.31 -5.23
CA ARG A 50 -16.77 -8.33 -4.34
C ARG A 50 -16.46 -6.91 -3.84
N GLY A 51 -15.67 -6.80 -2.78
CA GLY A 51 -15.27 -5.50 -2.23
C GLY A 51 -14.45 -4.61 -3.16
N ASP A 52 -13.83 -5.18 -4.20
CA ASP A 52 -12.95 -4.49 -5.15
C ASP A 52 -13.61 -4.26 -6.53
N GLN A 53 -14.50 -5.17 -6.93
CA GLN A 53 -15.11 -5.15 -8.26
C GLN A 53 -16.46 -5.91 -8.28
N CYS A 54 -17.40 -5.39 -9.06
CA CYS A 54 -18.59 -6.14 -9.45
C CYS A 54 -18.33 -6.93 -10.74
N ASP A 55 -18.30 -8.25 -10.66
CA ASP A 55 -18.04 -9.11 -11.83
C ASP A 55 -19.17 -9.09 -12.87
N LYS A 56 -20.39 -8.66 -12.51
CA LYS A 56 -21.53 -8.55 -13.44
C LYS A 56 -21.47 -7.32 -14.35
N CYS A 57 -21.07 -6.15 -13.82
CA CYS A 57 -21.01 -4.91 -14.61
C CYS A 57 -19.59 -4.37 -14.82
N GLY A 58 -18.57 -5.04 -14.29
CA GLY A 58 -17.15 -4.69 -14.42
C GLY A 58 -16.71 -3.48 -13.60
N LYS A 59 -17.63 -2.80 -12.89
CA LYS A 59 -17.32 -1.58 -12.13
C LYS A 59 -16.38 -1.88 -10.96
N LEU A 60 -15.29 -1.12 -10.87
CA LEU A 60 -14.44 -1.06 -9.67
C LEU A 60 -15.16 -0.26 -8.60
N ILE A 61 -15.19 -0.80 -7.38
CA ILE A 61 -15.94 -0.24 -6.24
C ILE A 61 -15.08 -0.33 -4.98
N ASN A 62 -15.37 0.51 -3.99
CA ASN A 62 -14.82 0.32 -2.65
C ASN A 62 -15.77 -0.55 -1.82
N ALA A 63 -15.22 -1.40 -0.94
CA ALA A 63 -16.02 -2.36 -0.19
C ALA A 63 -17.10 -1.70 0.69
N VAL A 64 -16.83 -0.47 1.19
CA VAL A 64 -17.79 0.32 1.98
C VAL A 64 -19.01 0.80 1.16
N GLU A 65 -18.95 0.77 -0.17
CA GLU A 65 -20.06 1.15 -1.06
C GLU A 65 -21.05 0.00 -1.30
N LEU A 66 -20.69 -1.24 -0.92
CA LEU A 66 -21.56 -2.39 -1.09
C LEU A 66 -22.83 -2.27 -0.23
N LYS A 67 -23.98 -2.57 -0.84
CA LYS A 67 -25.24 -2.72 -0.11
C LYS A 67 -25.29 -4.11 0.52
N ASN A 68 -25.79 -4.21 1.75
CA ASN A 68 -25.85 -5.49 2.49
C ASN A 68 -24.50 -6.23 2.47
N PRO A 69 -23.39 -5.58 2.92
CA PRO A 69 -22.10 -6.23 2.93
C PRO A 69 -22.14 -7.46 3.85
N GLN A 70 -21.39 -8.49 3.49
CA GLN A 70 -21.31 -9.74 4.22
C GLN A 70 -19.86 -10.21 4.27
N CYS A 71 -19.45 -10.72 5.44
CA CYS A 71 -18.16 -11.33 5.61
C CYS A 71 -18.17 -12.75 5.01
N LYS A 72 -17.32 -13.03 4.01
CA LYS A 72 -17.22 -14.37 3.40
C LYS A 72 -16.82 -15.48 4.38
N LEU A 73 -16.24 -15.12 5.52
CA LEU A 73 -15.64 -16.05 6.47
C LEU A 73 -16.66 -16.59 7.48
N CYS A 74 -17.53 -15.72 8.00
CA CYS A 74 -18.51 -16.08 9.03
C CYS A 74 -19.96 -15.74 8.64
N ARG A 75 -20.18 -15.20 7.44
CA ARG A 75 -21.49 -14.75 6.93
C ARG A 75 -22.17 -13.65 7.76
N GLY A 76 -21.46 -13.06 8.74
CA GLY A 76 -21.94 -11.91 9.50
C GLY A 76 -21.85 -10.60 8.72
N THR A 77 -22.70 -9.64 9.07
CA THR A 77 -22.70 -8.27 8.50
C THR A 77 -21.56 -7.46 9.12
N PRO A 78 -20.56 -7.02 8.34
CA PRO A 78 -19.52 -6.14 8.86
C PRO A 78 -20.04 -4.71 9.04
N VAL A 79 -19.41 -3.98 9.93
CA VAL A 79 -19.72 -2.57 10.22
C VAL A 79 -18.61 -1.67 9.68
N VAL A 80 -18.97 -0.51 9.15
CA VAL A 80 -17.98 0.50 8.76
C VAL A 80 -17.36 1.06 10.02
N THR A 81 -16.05 0.91 10.17
CA THR A 81 -15.29 1.37 11.33
C THR A 81 -14.11 2.22 10.85
N PRO A 82 -13.90 3.42 11.42
CA PRO A 82 -12.70 4.20 11.14
C PRO A 82 -11.45 3.47 11.66
N THR A 83 -10.36 3.56 10.92
CA THR A 83 -9.08 2.98 11.29
C THR A 83 -7.93 3.88 10.84
N GLN A 84 -6.95 4.10 11.72
CA GLN A 84 -5.83 4.99 11.43
C GLN A 84 -4.81 4.29 10.53
N HIS A 85 -4.28 5.04 9.57
CA HIS A 85 -3.27 4.58 8.63
C HIS A 85 -2.16 5.60 8.44
N LEU A 86 -0.97 5.10 8.16
CA LEU A 86 0.16 5.91 7.69
C LEU A 86 0.22 5.91 6.17
N PHE A 87 0.59 7.05 5.61
CA PHE A 87 0.74 7.29 4.19
C PHE A 87 2.13 7.83 3.89
N LEU A 88 2.74 7.35 2.82
CA LEU A 88 3.94 7.97 2.27
C LEU A 88 3.54 9.19 1.44
N ASP A 89 4.07 10.35 1.81
CA ASP A 89 3.85 11.64 1.16
C ASP A 89 4.67 11.73 -0.14
N LEU A 90 4.25 10.98 -1.17
CA LEU A 90 4.87 11.01 -2.49
C LEU A 90 4.93 12.42 -3.11
N PRO A 91 3.90 13.29 -2.99
CA PRO A 91 4.01 14.67 -3.48
C PRO A 91 5.26 15.40 -2.98
N LYS A 92 5.62 15.27 -1.70
CA LYS A 92 6.84 15.89 -1.15
C LYS A 92 8.14 15.29 -1.70
N LEU A 93 8.10 14.07 -2.21
CA LEU A 93 9.27 13.37 -2.75
C LEU A 93 9.41 13.56 -4.27
N GLU A 94 8.36 14.02 -4.95
CA GLU A 94 8.25 14.08 -6.41
C GLU A 94 9.41 14.84 -7.05
N GLY A 95 9.68 16.09 -6.64
CA GLY A 95 10.76 16.88 -7.25
C GLY A 95 12.16 16.26 -7.09
N ARG A 96 12.42 15.55 -5.98
CA ARG A 96 13.70 14.84 -5.79
C ARG A 96 13.78 13.59 -6.67
N LEU A 97 12.66 12.90 -6.86
CA LEU A 97 12.55 11.74 -7.73
C LEU A 97 12.74 12.15 -9.20
N GLU A 98 12.08 13.20 -9.66
CA GLU A 98 12.21 13.72 -11.03
C GLU A 98 13.66 14.10 -11.34
N ALA A 99 14.31 14.86 -10.45
CA ALA A 99 15.73 15.22 -10.62
C ALA A 99 16.66 14.00 -10.67
N TRP A 100 16.34 12.91 -9.98
CA TRP A 100 17.09 11.66 -10.06
C TRP A 100 16.80 10.89 -11.36
N LEU A 101 15.54 10.86 -11.80
CA LEU A 101 15.13 10.21 -13.04
C LEU A 101 15.76 10.88 -14.27
N GLU A 102 15.77 12.21 -14.35
CA GLU A 102 16.37 12.93 -15.49
C GLU A 102 17.87 12.63 -15.63
N ARG A 103 18.60 12.56 -14.51
CA ARG A 103 20.03 12.19 -14.53
C ARG A 103 20.26 10.75 -14.96
N THR A 104 19.42 9.81 -14.50
CA THR A 104 19.60 8.38 -14.76
C THR A 104 19.08 7.96 -16.13
N TRP A 105 18.02 8.59 -16.66
CA TRP A 105 17.55 8.33 -18.02
C TRP A 105 18.49 8.87 -19.09
N ALA A 106 19.23 9.94 -18.80
CA ALA A 106 20.24 10.48 -19.70
C ALA A 106 21.41 9.50 -19.91
N THR A 107 21.67 8.61 -18.95
CA THR A 107 22.87 7.76 -18.92
C THR A 107 22.58 6.25 -18.86
N GLY A 108 21.33 5.83 -18.63
CA GLY A 108 20.97 4.44 -18.36
C GLY A 108 20.11 3.77 -19.43
N ASP A 109 20.23 2.44 -19.53
CA ASP A 109 19.58 1.59 -20.53
C ASP A 109 18.13 1.19 -20.18
N TRP A 110 17.33 2.15 -19.74
CA TRP A 110 15.91 1.91 -19.44
C TRP A 110 15.12 1.64 -20.72
N THR A 111 14.31 0.58 -20.72
CA THR A 111 13.41 0.27 -21.84
C THR A 111 12.40 1.40 -22.08
N ALA A 112 12.02 1.59 -23.35
CA ALA A 112 11.08 2.65 -23.74
C ALA A 112 9.75 2.58 -22.97
N ASN A 113 9.23 1.37 -22.75
CA ASN A 113 7.98 1.16 -22.03
C ASN A 113 8.09 1.57 -20.55
N ALA A 114 9.20 1.23 -19.87
CA ALA A 114 9.41 1.63 -18.48
C ALA A 114 9.49 3.16 -18.32
N ARG A 115 10.19 3.84 -19.23
CA ARG A 115 10.25 5.32 -19.27
C ARG A 115 8.86 5.92 -19.51
N HIS A 116 8.10 5.38 -20.46
CA HIS A 116 6.77 5.90 -20.80
C HIS A 116 5.77 5.76 -19.64
N ILE A 117 5.73 4.60 -19.00
CA ILE A 117 4.87 4.37 -17.83
C ILE A 117 5.25 5.33 -16.70
N THR A 118 6.54 5.44 -16.37
CA THR A 118 7.00 6.33 -15.28
C THR A 118 6.63 7.79 -15.53
N ARG A 119 6.81 8.29 -16.76
CA ARG A 119 6.41 9.65 -17.14
C ARG A 119 4.91 9.88 -17.01
N THR A 120 4.09 8.88 -17.35
CA THR A 120 2.64 8.96 -17.22
C THR A 120 2.24 9.14 -15.75
N TRP A 121 2.83 8.36 -14.85
CA TRP A 121 2.59 8.48 -13.40
C TRP A 121 3.00 9.83 -12.83
N LEU A 122 4.14 10.39 -13.27
CA LEU A 122 4.59 11.73 -12.84
C LEU A 122 3.69 12.83 -13.38
N ARG A 123 3.34 12.78 -14.68
CA ARG A 123 2.46 13.76 -15.32
C ARG A 123 1.10 13.85 -14.61
N ASP A 124 0.56 12.73 -14.17
CA ASP A 124 -0.74 12.67 -13.48
C ASP A 124 -0.67 13.15 -12.02
N GLY A 125 0.55 13.42 -11.51
CA GLY A 125 0.84 13.86 -10.15
C GLY A 125 0.83 12.71 -9.14
N LEU A 126 1.92 12.57 -8.37
CA LEU A 126 1.98 11.53 -7.35
C LEU A 126 1.08 11.90 -6.18
N LYS A 127 0.31 10.92 -5.71
CA LYS A 127 -0.62 11.07 -4.57
C LYS A 127 -0.06 10.37 -3.34
N PRO A 128 -0.40 10.81 -2.11
CA PRO A 128 -0.06 10.05 -0.92
C PRO A 128 -0.57 8.61 -1.01
N ARG A 129 0.25 7.65 -0.59
CA ARG A 129 -0.10 6.21 -0.67
C ARG A 129 -0.08 5.58 0.72
N CYS A 130 -1.14 4.88 1.09
CA CYS A 130 -1.23 4.18 2.36
C CYS A 130 -0.22 3.03 2.43
N ILE A 131 0.65 3.06 3.44
CA ILE A 131 1.74 2.08 3.66
C ILE A 131 1.47 1.12 4.81
N THR A 132 0.27 1.11 5.40
CA THR A 132 -0.09 0.24 6.53
C THR A 132 -1.36 -0.55 6.23
N ARG A 133 -1.52 -1.72 6.86
CA ARG A 133 -2.70 -2.57 6.73
C ARG A 133 -3.08 -3.19 8.07
N ASP A 134 -4.40 -3.35 8.26
CA ASP A 134 -5.00 -4.10 9.36
C ASP A 134 -4.93 -5.61 9.10
N LEU A 135 -3.71 -6.14 9.08
CA LEU A 135 -3.42 -7.56 8.91
C LEU A 135 -2.50 -8.04 10.02
N THR A 136 -2.58 -9.32 10.34
CA THR A 136 -1.68 -9.97 11.30
C THR A 136 -0.42 -10.54 10.63
N TRP A 137 -0.44 -10.75 9.31
CA TRP A 137 0.69 -11.29 8.55
C TRP A 137 1.38 -10.21 7.73
N GLY A 138 2.57 -9.80 8.18
CA GLY A 138 3.42 -8.80 7.52
C GLY A 138 4.46 -8.22 8.48
N THR A 139 5.28 -7.29 7.98
CA THR A 139 6.28 -6.62 8.80
C THR A 139 5.60 -5.64 9.78
N PRO A 140 5.82 -5.74 11.11
CA PRO A 140 5.12 -4.89 12.08
C PRO A 140 5.57 -3.42 12.00
N VAL A 141 4.62 -2.50 12.22
CA VAL A 141 4.86 -1.06 12.22
C VAL A 141 5.40 -0.62 13.60
N PRO A 142 6.63 -0.07 13.70
CA PRO A 142 7.25 0.30 14.97
C PRO A 142 6.81 1.71 15.42
N LEU A 143 5.51 1.92 15.58
CA LEU A 143 4.92 3.19 16.02
C LEU A 143 3.79 2.92 17.02
N ASP A 144 3.74 3.71 18.10
CA ASP A 144 2.64 3.61 19.07
C ASP A 144 1.30 3.93 18.41
N GLY A 145 0.27 3.14 18.74
CA GLY A 145 -1.03 3.16 18.05
C GLY A 145 -1.10 2.30 16.77
N PHE A 146 0.02 1.72 16.32
CA PHE A 146 0.08 0.88 15.10
C PHE A 146 0.55 -0.55 15.37
N ARG A 147 0.60 -0.99 16.63
CA ARG A 147 1.14 -2.31 17.01
C ARG A 147 0.36 -3.49 16.43
N ASP A 148 -0.94 -3.32 16.20
CA ASP A 148 -1.82 -4.32 15.58
C ASP A 148 -1.88 -4.20 14.04
N LYS A 149 -0.95 -3.45 13.44
CA LYS A 149 -0.86 -3.21 12.00
C LYS A 149 0.49 -3.62 11.45
N VAL A 150 0.49 -3.97 10.18
CA VAL A 150 1.69 -4.31 9.41
C VAL A 150 1.89 -3.32 8.27
N PHE A 151 3.11 -3.27 7.75
CA PHE A 151 3.37 -2.56 6.50
C PHE A 151 2.59 -3.19 5.35
N TYR A 152 2.11 -2.34 4.46
CA TYR A 152 1.53 -2.78 3.21
C TYR A 152 2.62 -3.36 2.32
N VAL A 153 2.38 -4.53 1.73
CA VAL A 153 3.36 -5.25 0.92
C VAL A 153 3.97 -4.42 -0.22
N TRP A 154 3.23 -3.47 -0.80
CA TRP A 154 3.78 -2.60 -1.86
C TRP A 154 4.83 -1.60 -1.35
N PHE A 155 4.86 -1.33 -0.05
CA PHE A 155 5.89 -0.50 0.57
C PHE A 155 7.15 -1.30 0.90
N ASP A 156 7.02 -2.47 1.52
CA ASP A 156 8.18 -3.22 2.03
C ASP A 156 8.67 -4.36 1.14
N ALA A 157 7.89 -4.84 0.16
CA ALA A 157 8.38 -5.87 -0.78
C ALA A 157 9.63 -5.45 -1.56
N PRO A 158 9.76 -4.20 -2.09
CA PRO A 158 11.01 -3.77 -2.72
C PRO A 158 12.20 -3.73 -1.75
N ILE A 159 11.94 -3.53 -0.45
CA ILE A 159 12.97 -3.57 0.59
C ILE A 159 13.48 -5.01 0.80
N GLY A 160 12.70 -6.01 0.37
CA GLY A 160 13.09 -7.42 0.33
C GLY A 160 14.39 -7.67 -0.41
N TYR A 161 14.71 -6.92 -1.47
CA TYR A 161 15.99 -7.05 -2.19
C TYR A 161 17.19 -6.77 -1.27
N LEU A 162 17.08 -5.76 -0.41
CA LEU A 162 18.11 -5.39 0.55
C LEU A 162 18.21 -6.47 1.64
N SER A 163 17.08 -6.93 2.19
CA SER A 163 17.11 -7.92 3.28
C SER A 163 17.55 -9.31 2.83
N ILE A 164 17.23 -9.72 1.61
CA ILE A 164 17.76 -10.96 1.03
C ILE A 164 19.29 -10.87 0.92
N THR A 165 19.82 -9.74 0.44
CA THR A 165 21.27 -9.53 0.36
C THR A 165 21.92 -9.47 1.74
N ALA A 166 21.25 -8.87 2.73
CA ALA A 166 21.71 -8.85 4.12
C ALA A 166 21.77 -10.25 4.74
N ASN A 167 20.85 -11.14 4.38
CA ASN A 167 20.92 -12.55 4.79
C ASN A 167 22.02 -13.35 4.07
N TYR A 168 22.48 -12.87 2.91
CA TYR A 168 23.59 -13.46 2.19
C TYR A 168 24.96 -12.98 2.71
N THR A 169 25.08 -11.71 3.10
CA THR A 169 26.33 -11.14 3.62
C THR A 169 26.11 -9.95 4.55
N ASP A 170 26.89 -9.88 5.62
CA ASP A 170 26.90 -8.74 6.56
C ASP A 170 27.35 -7.43 5.88
N GLN A 171 28.09 -7.53 4.77
CA GLN A 171 28.57 -6.38 3.99
C GLN A 171 27.57 -5.91 2.91
N TRP A 172 26.28 -6.25 3.02
CA TRP A 172 25.26 -5.95 2.01
C TRP A 172 25.15 -4.45 1.68
N GLU A 173 25.49 -3.57 2.62
CA GLU A 173 25.48 -2.12 2.42
C GLU A 173 26.47 -1.67 1.34
N ARG A 174 27.56 -2.42 1.11
CA ARG A 174 28.50 -2.13 0.01
C ARG A 174 27.86 -2.26 -1.37
N TRP A 175 26.78 -3.04 -1.49
CA TRP A 175 26.02 -3.19 -2.73
C TRP A 175 24.89 -2.16 -2.84
N TRP A 176 24.16 -1.94 -1.75
CA TRP A 176 22.91 -1.18 -1.78
C TRP A 176 23.04 0.28 -1.34
N LYS A 177 24.18 0.68 -0.74
CA LYS A 177 24.45 2.04 -0.25
C LYS A 177 25.77 2.60 -0.81
N ASN A 178 26.16 2.18 -2.02
CA ASN A 178 27.39 2.62 -2.68
C ASN A 178 27.15 3.01 -4.16
N PRO A 179 26.46 4.12 -4.44
CA PRO A 179 26.03 4.46 -5.80
C PRO A 179 27.14 4.97 -6.74
N GLN A 180 28.37 5.17 -6.25
CA GLN A 180 29.51 5.66 -7.05
C GLN A 180 30.44 4.56 -7.57
N GLN A 181 30.13 3.30 -7.25
CA GLN A 181 30.94 2.15 -7.66
C GLN A 181 30.69 1.73 -9.10
#